data_AF-A0A1B6MLP0-F1
#
_entry.id   AF-A0A1B6MLP0-F1
#
_cell.length_a   1.000
_cell.length_b   1.000
_cell.length_c   1.000
_cell.angle_alpha   90.00
_cell.angle_beta   90.00
_cell.angle_gamma   90.00
#
_symmetry.space_group_name_H-M   'P 1'
#
loop_
_entity.id
_entity.type
_entity.pdbx_description
1 polymer ?
#
loop_
_entity_poly.entity_id
_entity_poly.type
_entity_poly.pdbx_seq_one_letter_code
_entity_poly.pdbx_strand_id
1 'polypeptide(L)'
;ELGVLTVVNQYVYSILIFLKDNLGDFVRRSVQHNYGTRHADDLDMPRCRLSLTQRAFPQSAIKIYNTMPGEIRAMEMNTFKVWLRKCLVERPLYSLQELDGEPLVSP
;
A
#
# COMPACT_ATOMS: atom_id res chain seq x y z
N GLU A 1 -24.61 4.68 -4.88
CA GLU A 1 -23.64 4.71 -6.00
C GLU A 1 -23.39 3.30 -6.53
N LEU A 2 -22.94 3.16 -7.79
CA LEU A 2 -22.81 1.87 -8.50
C LEU A 2 -21.65 0.97 -8.00
N GLY A 3 -20.82 1.43 -7.06
CA GLY A 3 -19.74 0.63 -6.47
C GLY A 3 -18.61 0.26 -7.43
N VAL A 4 -18.39 1.08 -8.46
CA VAL A 4 -17.45 0.82 -9.56
C VAL A 4 -16.07 1.39 -9.23
N LEU A 5 -15.02 0.61 -9.45
CA LEU A 5 -13.64 1.04 -9.30
C LEU A 5 -13.11 1.63 -10.62
N THR A 6 -12.44 2.77 -10.54
CA THR A 6 -11.64 3.32 -11.64
C THR A 6 -10.50 2.36 -12.02
N VAL A 7 -9.88 2.56 -13.19
CA VAL A 7 -8.70 1.78 -13.59
C VAL A 7 -7.56 1.91 -12.58
N VAL A 8 -7.36 3.12 -12.04
CA VAL A 8 -6.33 3.36 -11.01
C VAL A 8 -6.67 2.64 -9.71
N ASN A 9 -7.93 2.67 -9.28
CA ASN A 9 -8.37 1.92 -8.12
C ASN A 9 -8.18 0.41 -8.29
N GLN A 10 -8.49 -0.14 -9.48
CA GLN A 10 -8.27 -1.56 -9.76
C GLN A 10 -6.78 -1.93 -9.69
N TYR A 11 -5.91 -1.06 -10.21
CA TYR A 11 -4.46 -1.21 -10.09
C TYR A 11 -4.01 -1.18 -8.62
N VAL A 12 -4.41 -0.16 -7.85
CA VAL A 12 -4.08 -0.02 -6.42
C VAL A 12 -4.58 -1.23 -5.62
N TYR A 13 -5.81 -1.67 -5.87
CA TYR A 13 -6.37 -2.87 -5.26
C TYR A 13 -5.50 -4.09 -5.54
N SER A 14 -5.18 -4.34 -6.81
CA SER A 14 -4.44 -5.53 -7.23
C SER A 14 -3.03 -5.58 -6.63
N ILE A 15 -2.29 -4.46 -6.67
CA ILE A 15 -0.91 -4.43 -6.15
C ILE A 15 -0.85 -4.55 -4.62
N LEU A 16 -1.83 -4.02 -3.90
CA LEU A 16 -1.88 -4.09 -2.43
C LEU A 16 -2.31 -5.48 -1.96
N ILE A 17 -3.26 -6.12 -2.64
CA ILE A 17 -3.61 -7.52 -2.38
C ILE A 17 -2.41 -8.43 -2.65
N PHE A 18 -1.74 -8.25 -3.79
CA PHE A 18 -0.53 -9.00 -4.12
C PHE A 18 0.56 -8.82 -3.05
N LEU A 19 0.85 -7.58 -2.66
CA LEU A 19 1.86 -7.31 -1.63
C LEU A 19 1.49 -7.93 -0.30
N LYS A 20 0.22 -7.84 0.12
CA LYS A 20 -0.24 -8.40 1.39
C LYS A 20 -0.13 -9.93 1.43
N ASP A 21 -0.45 -10.59 0.32
CA ASP A 21 -0.42 -12.05 0.20
C ASP A 21 1.03 -12.58 0.22
N ASN A 22 1.95 -11.77 -0.31
CA ASN A 22 3.38 -12.10 -0.44
C ASN A 22 4.24 -11.31 0.56
N LEU A 23 3.71 -10.89 1.71
CA LEU A 23 4.44 -10.08 2.70
C LEU A 23 5.76 -10.70 3.15
N GLY A 24 5.88 -12.03 3.13
CA GLY A 24 7.09 -12.77 3.49
C GLY A 24 8.25 -12.54 2.51
N ASP A 25 7.97 -12.14 1.27
CA ASP A 25 8.98 -11.89 0.24
C ASP A 25 9.55 -10.47 0.30
N PHE A 26 8.95 -9.59 1.10
CA PHE A 26 9.40 -8.21 1.28
C PHE A 26 10.22 -8.05 2.57
N VAL A 27 11.35 -7.36 2.46
CA VAL A 27 12.23 -7.08 3.60
C VAL A 27 11.59 -6.00 4.48
N ARG A 28 11.55 -6.20 5.80
CA ARG A 28 11.17 -5.16 6.77
C ARG A 28 12.39 -4.35 7.19
N ARG A 29 12.21 -3.06 7.49
CA ARG A 29 13.30 -2.19 7.96
C ARG A 29 13.93 -2.65 9.28
N SER A 30 13.15 -3.32 10.14
CA SER A 30 13.65 -3.94 11.38
C SER A 30 14.76 -4.96 11.14
N VAL A 31 14.81 -5.61 9.98
CA VAL A 31 15.87 -6.56 9.63
C VAL A 31 17.20 -5.86 9.35
N GLN A 32 17.17 -4.60 8.89
CA GLN A 32 18.39 -3.83 8.60
C GLN A 32 18.91 -3.03 9.80
N HIS A 33 18.08 -2.79 10.82
CA HIS A 33 18.45 -1.98 11.98
C HIS A 33 18.03 -2.67 13.29
N ASN A 34 19.01 -3.13 14.07
CA ASN A 34 18.83 -3.78 15.38
C ASN A 34 18.30 -2.86 16.50
N TYR A 35 17.86 -1.65 16.20
CA TYR A 35 17.26 -0.72 17.16
C TYR A 35 15.86 -0.33 16.71
N GLY A 36 14.89 -0.36 17.64
CA GLY A 36 13.49 -0.08 17.37
C GLY A 36 13.29 1.37 16.92
N THR A 37 13.18 1.59 15.62
CA THR A 37 12.77 2.89 15.06
C THR A 37 11.26 2.96 14.92
N ARG A 38 10.69 4.17 14.93
CA ARG A 38 9.24 4.41 14.70
C ARG A 38 8.70 3.80 13.40
N HIS A 39 9.60 3.43 12.47
CA HIS A 39 9.30 2.84 11.16
C HIS A 39 9.86 1.42 11.01
N ALA A 40 10.17 0.74 12.12
CA ALA A 40 10.77 -0.60 12.07
C ALA A 40 9.86 -1.64 11.38
N ASP A 41 8.55 -1.48 11.49
CA ASP A 41 7.55 -2.37 10.88
C ASP A 41 7.24 -2.02 9.41
N ASP A 42 7.81 -0.93 8.89
CA ASP A 42 7.67 -0.59 7.48
C ASP A 42 8.47 -1.57 6.61
N LEU A 43 7.93 -1.83 5.42
CA LEU A 43 8.67 -2.53 4.38
C LEU A 43 9.81 -1.64 3.89
N ASP A 44 10.97 -2.25 3.68
CA ASP A 44 12.13 -1.57 3.12
C ASP A 44 11.84 -1.18 1.67
N MET A 45 12.23 0.04 1.32
CA MET A 45 11.99 0.58 -0.01
C MET A 45 13.28 0.42 -0.83
N PRO A 46 13.29 -0.39 -1.90
CA PRO A 46 14.49 -0.54 -2.70
C PRO A 46 14.93 0.81 -3.28
N ARG A 47 16.22 1.14 -3.21
CA ARG A 47 16.73 2.41 -3.78
C ARG A 47 16.84 2.29 -5.29
N CYS A 48 15.90 2.88 -6.02
CA CYS A 48 15.94 2.94 -7.48
C CYS A 48 16.39 4.33 -7.97
N ARG A 49 17.28 4.36 -8.96
CA ARG A 49 17.79 5.61 -9.58
C ARG A 49 16.77 6.28 -10.50
N LEU A 50 15.94 5.48 -11.18
CA LEU A 50 15.00 5.97 -12.21
C LEU A 50 13.62 6.23 -11.61
N SER A 51 13.07 7.41 -11.90
CA SER A 51 11.72 7.80 -11.47
C SER A 51 10.63 6.87 -12.00
N LEU A 52 10.81 6.30 -13.20
CA LEU A 52 9.89 5.33 -13.77
C LEU A 52 9.79 4.08 -12.88
N THR A 53 10.94 3.55 -12.43
CA THR A 53 10.98 2.38 -11.55
C THR A 53 10.38 2.70 -10.18
N GLN A 54 10.59 3.91 -9.66
CA GLN A 54 9.98 4.36 -8.39
C GLN A 54 8.45 4.44 -8.44
N ARG A 55 7.86 4.63 -9.63
CA ARG A 55 6.40 4.67 -9.84
C ARG A 55 5.80 3.31 -10.20
N ALA A 56 6.63 2.35 -10.58
CA ALA A 56 6.20 1.00 -10.92
C ALA A 56 5.99 0.14 -9.67
N PHE A 57 5.27 -0.97 -9.84
CA PHE A 57 5.34 -2.07 -8.89
C PHE A 57 6.78 -2.63 -8.85
N PRO A 58 7.35 -3.00 -7.68
CA PRO A 58 6.75 -3.04 -6.34
C PRO A 58 6.81 -1.73 -5.53
N GLN A 59 7.53 -0.72 -6.01
CA GLN A 59 7.80 0.54 -5.29
C GLN A 59 6.52 1.27 -4.90
N SER A 60 5.57 1.39 -5.84
CA SER A 60 4.26 2.00 -5.59
C SER A 60 3.49 1.26 -4.49
N ALA A 61 3.48 -0.07 -4.52
CA ALA A 61 2.77 -0.89 -3.54
C ALA A 61 3.35 -0.72 -2.12
N ILE A 62 4.68 -0.79 -2.00
CA ILE A 62 5.38 -0.58 -0.73
C ILE A 62 5.11 0.82 -0.19
N LYS A 63 5.14 1.84 -1.06
CA LYS A 63 4.92 3.24 -0.67
C LYS A 63 3.54 3.40 -0.06
N ILE A 64 2.52 2.93 -0.77
CA ILE A 64 1.13 3.02 -0.32
C ILE A 64 0.93 2.22 0.97
N TYR A 65 1.42 0.97 1.01
CA TYR A 65 1.30 0.11 2.19
C TYR A 65 1.95 0.70 3.45
N ASN A 66 3.12 1.32 3.33
CA ASN A 66 3.82 1.94 4.46
C ASN A 66 3.12 3.19 5.00
N THR A 67 2.24 3.83 4.22
CA THR A 67 1.42 4.95 4.72
C THR A 67 0.21 4.49 5.53
N MET A 68 -0.12 3.20 5.49
CA MET A 68 -1.29 2.67 6.20
C MET A 68 -1.00 2.52 7.71
N PRO A 69 -1.98 2.85 8.57
CA PRO A 69 -1.93 2.56 10.00
C PRO A 69 -1.67 1.07 10.29
N GLY A 70 -1.00 0.80 11.42
CA GLY A 70 -0.64 -0.57 11.82
C GLY A 70 -1.84 -1.50 11.98
N GLU A 71 -2.98 -0.98 12.40
CA GLU A 71 -4.24 -1.69 12.59
C GLU A 71 -4.78 -2.23 11.25
N ILE A 72 -4.68 -1.44 10.19
CA ILE A 72 -5.08 -1.83 8.83
C ILE A 72 -4.11 -2.88 8.28
N ARG A 73 -2.80 -2.68 8.48
CA ARG A 73 -1.77 -3.63 8.06
C ARG A 73 -1.95 -5.00 8.74
N ALA A 74 -2.38 -5.01 10.01
CA ALA A 74 -2.62 -6.20 10.82
C ALA A 74 -3.92 -6.95 10.50
N MET A 75 -4.83 -6.38 9.67
CA MET A 75 -6.07 -7.07 9.30
C MET A 75 -5.80 -8.41 8.59
N GLU A 76 -6.69 -9.37 8.80
CA GLU A 76 -6.73 -10.60 7.99
C GLU A 76 -7.03 -10.27 6.52
N MET A 77 -6.59 -11.12 5.58
CA MET A 77 -6.68 -10.87 4.14
C MET A 77 -8.10 -10.55 3.66
N ASN A 78 -9.12 -11.27 4.11
CA ASN A 78 -10.50 -11.02 3.67
C ASN A 78 -11.02 -9.69 4.21
N THR A 79 -10.77 -9.40 5.48
CA THR A 79 -11.12 -8.11 6.08
C THR A 79 -10.43 -6.95 5.37
N PHE A 80 -9.15 -7.11 5.04
CA PHE A 80 -8.38 -6.14 4.29
C PHE A 80 -8.94 -5.92 2.87
N LYS A 81 -9.30 -6.99 2.14
CA LYS A 81 -9.95 -6.90 0.82
C LYS A 81 -11.24 -6.09 0.86
N VAL A 82 -12.08 -6.35 1.87
CA VAL A 82 -13.36 -5.65 2.04
C VAL A 82 -13.12 -4.18 2.38
N TRP A 83 -12.24 -3.89 3.34
CA TRP A 83 -11.87 -2.53 3.74
C TRP A 83 -11.31 -1.75 2.55
N LEU A 84 -10.33 -2.31 1.83
CA LEU A 84 -9.67 -1.65 0.71
C LEU A 84 -10.66 -1.34 -0.43
N ARG A 85 -11.53 -2.31 -0.75
CA ARG A 85 -12.57 -2.10 -1.76
C ARG A 85 -13.52 -0.96 -1.35
N LYS A 86 -13.94 -0.92 -0.09
CA LYS A 86 -14.81 0.14 0.44
C LYS A 86 -14.15 1.51 0.30
N CYS A 87 -12.92 1.67 0.80
CA CYS A 87 -12.17 2.93 0.70
C CYS A 87 -12.01 3.41 -0.75
N LEU A 88 -11.71 2.50 -1.69
CA LEU A 88 -11.53 2.87 -3.09
C LEU A 88 -12.84 3.20 -3.80
N VAL A 89 -13.98 2.61 -3.37
CA VAL A 89 -15.29 3.00 -3.90
C VAL A 89 -15.69 4.39 -3.40
N GLU A 90 -15.46 4.69 -2.13
CA GLU A 90 -15.80 5.99 -1.53
C GLU A 90 -14.87 7.12 -2.00
N ARG A 91 -13.61 6.79 -2.29
CA ARG A 91 -12.62 7.70 -2.86
C ARG A 91 -12.11 7.20 -4.21
N PRO A 92 -12.81 7.52 -5.32
CA PRO A 92 -12.37 7.14 -6.65
C PRO A 92 -11.09 7.87 -7.04
N LEU A 93 -9.97 7.15 -7.21
CA LEU A 93 -8.69 7.73 -7.63
C LEU A 93 -8.60 7.76 -9.15
N TYR A 94 -7.99 8.81 -9.71
CA TYR A 94 -7.71 8.91 -11.15
C TYR A 94 -6.21 8.94 -11.46
N SER A 95 -5.38 9.00 -10.43
CA SER A 95 -3.92 9.00 -10.49
C SER A 95 -3.31 8.46 -9.19
N LEU A 96 -2.08 7.96 -9.23
CA LEU A 96 -1.39 7.51 -8.01
C LEU A 96 -0.90 8.68 -7.15
N GLN A 97 -0.72 9.85 -7.76
CA GLN A 97 -0.24 11.08 -7.12
C GLN A 97 -1.21 11.58 -6.05
N GLU A 98 -2.50 11.26 -6.15
CA GLU A 98 -3.50 11.56 -5.13
C GLU A 98 -3.19 10.93 -3.76
N LEU A 99 -2.36 9.89 -3.73
CA LEU A 99 -1.91 9.22 -2.51
C LEU A 99 -0.62 9.84 -1.90
N ASP A 100 0.02 10.79 -2.58
CA ASP A 100 1.28 11.40 -2.12
C ASP A 100 1.11 12.40 -0.96
N GLY A 101 -0.12 12.80 -0.67
CA GLY A 101 -0.47 13.69 0.46
C GLY A 101 -1.62 13.21 1.34
N GLU A 102 -2.46 12.31 0.83
CA GLU A 102 -3.61 11.77 1.57
C GLU A 102 -3.63 10.24 1.46
N PRO A 103 -3.15 9.51 2.47
CA PRO A 103 -3.13 8.06 2.44
C PRO A 103 -4.54 7.48 2.49
N LEU A 104 -4.66 6.20 2.12
CA LEU A 104 -5.92 5.46 2.28
C LEU A 104 -6.17 5.27 3.79
N VAL A 105 -7.02 6.12 4.34
CA VAL A 105 -7.52 6.02 5.71
C VAL A 105 -8.92 5.42 5.70
N SER A 106 -9.32 4.88 6.85
CA SER A 106 -10.72 4.46 7.03
C SER A 106 -11.65 5.66 6.74
N PRO A 107 -12.79 5.42 6.08
CA PRO A 107 -13.87 6.40 6.02
C PRO A 107 -14.40 6.77 7.41
#